data_AF-A0A6L9ACU4-F1
#
_entry.id   AF-A0A6L9ACU4-F1
#
_cell.length_a   1.000
_cell.length_b   1.000
_cell.length_c   1.000
_cell.angle_alpha   90.00
_cell.angle_beta   90.00
_cell.angle_gamma   90.00
#
_symmetry.space_group_name_H-M   'P 1'
#
loop_
_entity.id
_entity.type
_entity.pdbx_description
1 polymer ?
#
loop_
_entity_poly.entity_id
_entity_poly.type
_entity_poly.pdbx_seq_one_letter_code
_entity_poly.pdbx_strand_id
1 'polypeptide(L)'
;GDIPAELTAELADYQALDADIIQCIQRADEVHTMTSLSGFEALLHGKHVHCYGLPFYSGWGLTVDEHRCPRRERKLTLADLIYQALIVYPTYIHPTRLQPITVEEAAEYLIQTPRKPLFITRKKAGRVIRYYRKLIMFCKVRFG
;
A
#
# COMPACT_ATOMS: atom_id res chain seq x y z
N GLY A 1 7.57 0.98 11.59
CA GLY A 1 7.99 0.76 12.98
C GLY A 1 8.90 1.90 13.37
N ASP A 2 8.99 2.20 14.65
CA ASP A 2 10.00 3.12 15.18
C ASP A 2 11.21 2.25 15.57
N ILE A 3 12.02 1.89 14.58
CA ILE A 3 13.23 1.07 14.77
C ILE A 3 14.39 2.05 14.98
N PRO A 4 15.20 1.93 16.05
CA PRO A 4 16.36 2.77 16.25
C PRO A 4 17.29 2.77 15.03
N ALA A 5 17.89 3.93 14.74
CA ALA A 5 18.76 4.09 13.58
C ALA A 5 19.99 3.16 13.65
N GLU A 6 20.54 2.98 14.85
CA GLU A 6 21.65 2.07 15.14
C GLU A 6 21.31 0.63 14.72
N LEU A 7 20.18 0.11 15.22
CA LEU A 7 19.71 -1.23 14.88
C LEU A 7 19.40 -1.39 13.38
N THR A 8 18.95 -0.32 12.72
CA THR A 8 18.69 -0.38 11.28
C THR A 8 19.98 -0.49 10.48
N ALA A 9 21.04 0.20 10.89
CA ALA A 9 22.35 0.13 10.25
C ALA A 9 23.03 -1.23 10.45
N GLU A 10 22.70 -1.96 11.52
CA GLU A 10 23.18 -3.31 11.76
C GLU A 10 22.45 -4.38 10.92
N LEU A 11 21.16 -4.16 10.63
CA LEU A 11 20.31 -5.16 9.98
C LEU A 11 20.14 -4.96 8.47
N ALA A 12 20.44 -3.77 7.95
CA ALA A 12 20.28 -3.44 6.53
C ALA A 12 21.52 -2.74 5.98
N ASP A 13 22.03 -3.23 4.85
CA ASP A 13 23.19 -2.65 4.17
C ASP A 13 22.91 -1.23 3.63
N TYR A 14 21.64 -0.96 3.29
CA TYR A 14 21.24 0.33 2.73
C TYR A 14 19.79 0.69 3.09
N GLN A 15 19.55 1.99 3.32
CA GLN A 15 18.22 2.53 3.56
C GLN A 15 17.81 3.53 2.47
N ALA A 16 16.83 3.14 1.66
CA ALA A 16 16.27 3.98 0.61
C ALA A 16 15.18 4.93 1.16
N LEU A 17 15.58 6.09 1.70
CA LEU A 17 14.65 7.05 2.32
C LEU A 17 13.87 7.91 1.32
N ASP A 18 14.47 8.21 0.18
CA ASP A 18 13.94 9.14 -0.82
C ASP A 18 13.81 8.47 -2.20
N ALA A 19 13.38 7.20 -2.20
CA ALA A 19 13.21 6.41 -3.42
C ALA A 19 11.73 6.10 -3.71
N ASP A 20 11.40 5.99 -4.99
CA ASP A 20 10.12 5.47 -5.43
C ASP A 20 10.07 3.95 -5.19
N ILE A 21 9.03 3.49 -4.49
CA ILE A 21 8.91 2.09 -4.09
C ILE A 21 8.77 1.15 -5.29
N ILE A 22 8.13 1.58 -6.39
CA ILE A 22 7.99 0.75 -7.59
C ILE A 22 9.35 0.55 -8.25
N GLN A 23 10.18 1.60 -8.30
CA GLN A 23 11.57 1.48 -8.77
C GLN A 23 12.39 0.51 -7.90
N CYS A 24 12.23 0.55 -6.58
CA CYS A 24 12.86 -0.40 -5.67
C CYS A 24 12.41 -1.83 -5.94
N ILE A 25 11.09 -2.07 -6.06
CA ILE A 25 10.52 -3.38 -6.37
C ILE A 25 11.06 -3.91 -7.69
N GLN A 26 11.11 -3.09 -8.74
CA GLN A 26 11.61 -3.50 -10.06
C GLN A 26 13.08 -3.95 -10.01
N ARG A 27 13.90 -3.30 -9.17
CA ARG A 27 15.32 -3.66 -8.95
C ARG A 27 15.51 -4.89 -8.05
N ALA A 28 14.58 -5.20 -7.16
CA ALA A 28 14.73 -6.30 -6.22
C ALA A 28 14.55 -7.66 -6.89
N ASP A 29 15.27 -8.67 -6.42
CA ASP A 29 15.02 -10.07 -6.80
C ASP A 29 13.84 -10.64 -5.99
N GLU A 30 13.84 -10.37 -4.69
CA GLU A 30 12.81 -10.80 -3.74
C GLU A 30 12.34 -9.62 -2.87
N VAL A 31 11.08 -9.66 -2.42
CA VAL A 31 10.50 -8.64 -1.55
C VAL A 31 10.03 -9.27 -0.24
N HIS A 32 10.61 -8.79 0.85
CA HIS A 32 10.34 -9.23 2.22
C HIS A 32 9.42 -8.23 2.93
N THR A 33 8.28 -8.68 3.43
CA THR A 33 7.25 -7.79 3.99
C THR A 33 6.57 -8.41 5.21
N MET A 34 6.15 -7.55 6.14
CA MET A 34 5.23 -7.93 7.23
C MET A 34 3.80 -8.00 6.68
N THR A 35 3.17 -6.83 6.48
CA THR A 35 1.79 -6.70 6.01
C THR A 35 1.61 -5.52 5.05
N SER A 36 2.70 -4.96 4.52
CA SER A 36 2.65 -3.79 3.63
C SER A 36 1.91 -4.12 2.33
N LEU A 37 1.18 -3.16 1.76
CA LEU A 37 0.60 -3.32 0.42
C LEU A 37 1.67 -3.53 -0.66
N SER A 38 2.91 -3.08 -0.42
CA SER A 38 4.02 -3.25 -1.36
C SER A 38 4.36 -4.71 -1.67
N GLY A 39 4.00 -5.66 -0.81
CA GLY A 39 4.11 -7.08 -1.14
C GLY A 39 3.11 -7.52 -2.21
N PHE A 40 1.90 -6.97 -2.21
CA PHE A 40 0.94 -7.20 -3.30
C PHE A 40 1.41 -6.57 -4.60
N GLU A 41 1.93 -5.33 -4.55
CA GLU A 41 2.51 -4.66 -5.72
C GLU A 41 3.69 -5.46 -6.30
N ALA A 42 4.53 -6.03 -5.44
CA ALA A 42 5.63 -6.90 -5.85
C ALA A 42 5.16 -8.16 -6.59
N LEU A 43 4.05 -8.78 -6.15
CA LEU A 43 3.43 -9.88 -6.89
C LEU A 43 2.97 -9.46 -8.29
N LEU A 44 2.40 -8.26 -8.44
CA LEU A 44 2.01 -7.72 -9.75
C LEU A 44 3.21 -7.52 -10.68
N HIS A 45 4.38 -7.21 -10.10
CA HIS A 45 5.65 -7.10 -10.82
C HIS A 45 6.37 -8.45 -11.02
N GLY A 46 5.73 -9.58 -10.69
CA GLY A 46 6.29 -10.92 -10.88
C GLY A 46 7.47 -11.23 -9.95
N LYS A 47 7.58 -10.53 -8.82
CA LYS A 47 8.65 -10.75 -7.84
C LYS A 47 8.29 -11.90 -6.88
N HIS A 48 9.31 -12.57 -6.38
CA HIS A 48 9.16 -13.50 -5.27
C HIS A 48 8.90 -12.69 -3.99
N VAL A 49 7.88 -13.08 -3.21
CA VAL A 49 7.44 -12.32 -2.04
C VAL A 49 7.41 -13.21 -0.80
N HIS A 50 8.13 -12.77 0.23
CA HIS A 50 8.18 -13.39 1.55
C HIS A 50 7.33 -12.59 2.53
N CYS A 51 6.36 -13.27 3.18
CA CYS A 51 5.45 -12.67 4.15
C CYS A 51 5.74 -13.17 5.56
N TYR A 52 6.15 -12.25 6.43
CA TYR A 52 6.33 -12.48 7.87
C TYR A 52 5.09 -12.14 8.69
N GLY A 53 4.08 -11.52 8.06
CA GLY A 53 2.74 -11.34 8.63
C GLY A 53 1.69 -12.13 7.87
N LEU A 54 0.43 -11.76 8.08
CA LEU A 54 -0.73 -12.38 7.39
C LEU A 54 -1.55 -11.35 6.58
N PRO A 55 -0.94 -10.61 5.62
CA PRO A 55 -1.68 -9.69 4.77
C PRO A 55 -2.73 -10.41 3.92
N PHE A 56 -3.64 -9.68 3.28
CA PHE A 56 -4.75 -10.29 2.53
C PHE A 56 -4.29 -11.18 1.36
N TYR A 57 -3.11 -10.90 0.81
CA TYR A 57 -2.52 -11.59 -0.34
C TYR A 57 -1.66 -12.82 0.03
N SER A 58 -1.38 -13.05 1.33
CA SER A 58 -0.61 -14.22 1.77
C SER A 58 -1.48 -15.46 2.01
N GLY A 59 -0.89 -16.65 2.06
CA GLY A 59 -1.58 -17.90 2.39
C GLY A 59 -2.38 -18.52 1.24
N TRP A 60 -2.23 -18.01 0.02
CA TRP A 60 -2.91 -18.49 -1.19
C TRP A 60 -1.99 -19.27 -2.15
N GLY A 61 -0.75 -19.52 -1.74
CA GLY A 61 0.27 -20.19 -2.57
C GLY A 61 1.00 -19.28 -3.56
N LEU A 62 0.84 -17.95 -3.44
CA LEU A 62 1.53 -16.94 -4.26
C LEU A 62 2.76 -16.34 -3.56
N THR A 63 2.91 -16.60 -2.26
CA THR A 63 3.95 -16.05 -1.38
C THR A 63 4.62 -17.17 -0.58
N VAL A 64 5.83 -16.90 -0.11
CA VAL A 64 6.48 -17.73 0.91
C VAL A 64 6.08 -17.17 2.28
N ASP A 65 5.31 -17.93 3.04
CA ASP A 65 4.67 -17.44 4.27
C ASP A 65 5.31 -18.03 5.52
N GLU A 66 5.77 -17.17 6.42
CA GLU A 66 6.26 -17.57 7.76
C GLU A 66 5.13 -18.08 8.65
N HIS A 67 3.91 -17.56 8.45
CA HIS A 67 2.75 -17.90 9.25
C HIS A 67 1.63 -18.47 8.39
N ARG A 68 0.99 -19.54 8.86
CA ARG A 68 -0.15 -20.17 8.19
C ARG A 68 -1.47 -19.59 8.69
N CYS A 69 -2.37 -19.23 7.77
CA CYS A 69 -3.76 -18.89 8.10
C CYS A 69 -4.66 -20.12 7.93
N PRO A 70 -5.26 -20.69 9.00
CA PRO A 70 -6.11 -21.88 8.88
C PRO A 70 -7.32 -21.71 7.97
N ARG A 71 -7.81 -20.47 7.78
CA ARG A 71 -8.96 -20.17 6.92
C ARG A 71 -8.61 -20.07 5.42
N ARG A 72 -7.33 -20.06 5.07
CA ARG A 72 -6.85 -19.93 3.67
C ARG A 72 -6.32 -21.28 3.22
N GLU A 73 -7.21 -22.10 2.70
CA GLU A 73 -6.89 -23.49 2.30
C GLU A 73 -6.81 -23.66 0.78
N ARG A 74 -7.27 -22.66 0.02
CA ARG A 74 -7.28 -22.69 -1.45
C ARG A 74 -5.94 -22.18 -1.99
N LYS A 75 -5.57 -22.68 -3.17
CA LYS A 75 -4.55 -22.04 -4.01
C LYS A 75 -5.24 -21.10 -4.99
N LEU A 76 -4.71 -19.89 -5.14
CA LEU A 76 -5.18 -18.91 -6.10
C LEU A 76 -4.12 -18.67 -7.17
N THR A 77 -4.56 -18.35 -8.38
CA THR A 77 -3.68 -17.70 -9.35
C THR A 77 -3.53 -16.22 -9.00
N LEU A 78 -2.50 -15.57 -9.56
CA LEU A 78 -2.35 -14.12 -9.38
C LEU A 78 -3.57 -13.37 -9.94
N ALA A 79 -4.14 -13.83 -11.06
CA ALA A 79 -5.34 -13.26 -11.65
C ALA A 79 -6.57 -13.36 -10.72
N ASP A 80 -6.77 -14.50 -10.05
CA ASP A 80 -7.85 -14.66 -9.07
C ASP A 80 -7.72 -13.67 -7.91
N LEU A 81 -6.50 -13.51 -7.39
CA LEU A 81 -6.25 -12.57 -6.30
C LEU A 81 -6.49 -11.11 -6.75
N ILE A 82 -6.02 -10.74 -7.95
CA ILE A 82 -6.25 -9.42 -8.55
C ILE A 82 -7.75 -9.16 -8.71
N TYR A 83 -8.48 -10.11 -9.31
CA TYR A 83 -9.91 -10.01 -9.54
C TYR A 83 -10.66 -9.72 -8.24
N GLN A 84 -10.36 -10.49 -7.19
CA GLN A 84 -11.03 -10.31 -5.91
C GLN A 84 -10.63 -9.00 -5.22
N ALA A 85 -9.34 -8.66 -5.23
CA ALA A 85 -8.83 -7.51 -4.49
C ALA A 85 -9.12 -6.16 -5.16
N LEU A 86 -9.15 -6.12 -6.50
CA LEU A 86 -9.28 -4.87 -7.27
C LEU A 86 -10.60 -4.77 -8.04
N ILE A 87 -11.37 -5.84 -8.23
CA ILE A 87 -12.61 -5.78 -9.02
C ILE A 87 -13.83 -6.02 -8.15
N VAL A 88 -13.86 -7.12 -7.40
CA VAL A 88 -15.05 -7.52 -6.63
C VAL A 88 -15.13 -6.81 -5.27
N TYR A 89 -14.02 -6.72 -4.55
CA TYR A 89 -14.03 -6.21 -3.18
C TYR A 89 -14.26 -4.69 -3.07
N PRO A 90 -13.60 -3.82 -3.87
CA PRO A 90 -13.75 -2.36 -3.72
C PRO A 90 -14.88 -1.77 -4.58
N THR A 91 -15.46 -0.67 -4.11
CA THR A 91 -16.28 0.23 -4.94
C THR A 91 -15.45 1.42 -5.39
N TYR A 92 -15.41 1.68 -6.70
CA TYR A 92 -14.77 2.87 -7.27
C TYR A 92 -15.80 3.97 -7.51
N ILE A 93 -15.46 5.21 -7.14
CA ILE A 93 -16.32 6.38 -7.32
C ILE A 93 -15.59 7.42 -8.16
N HIS A 94 -16.21 7.91 -9.23
CA HIS A 94 -15.62 8.96 -10.06
C HIS A 94 -15.42 10.24 -9.24
N PRO A 95 -14.23 10.84 -9.21
CA PRO A 95 -13.93 11.94 -8.29
C PRO A 95 -14.70 13.24 -8.60
N THR A 96 -15.14 13.45 -9.84
CA THR A 96 -15.95 14.63 -10.21
C THR A 96 -17.45 14.37 -10.31
N ARG A 97 -17.87 13.16 -10.74
CA ARG A 97 -19.28 12.83 -10.96
C ARG A 97 -19.93 12.23 -9.72
N LEU A 98 -19.12 11.72 -8.79
CA LEU A 98 -19.57 11.07 -7.55
C LEU A 98 -20.50 9.87 -7.79
N GLN A 99 -20.29 9.17 -8.91
CA GLN A 99 -21.03 7.97 -9.30
C GLN A 99 -20.12 6.74 -9.28
N PRO A 100 -20.68 5.54 -9.05
CA PRO A 100 -19.93 4.29 -9.21
C PRO A 100 -19.36 4.16 -10.62
N ILE A 101 -18.10 3.71 -10.71
CA ILE A 101 -17.38 3.42 -11.95
C ILE A 101 -16.71 2.05 -11.87
N THR A 102 -16.28 1.51 -13.01
CA THR A 102 -15.51 0.27 -13.03
C THR A 102 -14.04 0.50 -12.66
N VAL A 103 -13.31 -0.58 -12.37
CA VAL A 103 -11.88 -0.50 -12.10
C VAL A 103 -11.08 -0.03 -13.32
N GLU A 104 -11.49 -0.41 -14.53
CA GLU A 104 -10.85 -0.03 -15.78
C GLU A 104 -11.00 1.48 -16.01
N GLU A 105 -12.20 2.01 -15.77
CA GLU A 105 -12.44 3.46 -15.85
C GLU A 105 -11.66 4.22 -14.77
N ALA A 106 -11.57 3.68 -13.55
CA ALA A 106 -10.76 4.27 -12.49
C ALA A 106 -9.26 4.28 -12.84
N ALA A 107 -8.76 3.20 -13.43
CA ALA A 107 -7.36 3.10 -13.88
C ALA A 107 -7.08 4.10 -15.00
N GLU A 108 -7.94 4.19 -16.01
CA GLU A 108 -7.81 5.14 -17.12
C GLU A 108 -7.80 6.58 -16.60
N TYR A 109 -8.70 6.92 -15.67
CA TYR A 109 -8.73 8.23 -15.03
C TYR A 109 -7.40 8.56 -14.34
N LEU A 110 -6.82 7.59 -13.61
CA LEU A 110 -5.54 7.78 -12.90
C LEU A 110 -4.35 7.91 -13.87
N ILE A 111 -4.36 7.18 -14.98
CA ILE A 111 -3.31 7.26 -16.02
C ILE A 111 -3.31 8.64 -16.68
N GLN A 112 -4.50 9.17 -16.99
CA GLN A 112 -4.66 10.49 -17.61
C GLN A 112 -4.43 11.65 -16.63
N THR A 113 -4.49 11.38 -15.32
CA THR A 113 -4.30 12.42 -14.30
C THR A 113 -2.80 12.59 -13.99
N PRO A 114 -2.20 13.77 -14.27
CA PRO A 114 -0.79 13.98 -13.98
C PRO A 114 -0.51 13.83 -12.48
N ARG A 115 0.55 13.08 -12.13
CA ARG A 115 1.02 12.99 -10.75
C ARG A 115 1.40 14.37 -10.26
N LYS A 116 0.74 14.85 -9.19
CA LYS A 116 1.19 16.05 -8.49
C LYS A 116 2.61 15.81 -7.97
N PRO A 117 3.50 16.82 -8.00
CA PRO A 117 4.84 16.69 -7.45
C PRO A 117 4.75 16.26 -5.97
N LEU A 118 5.42 15.15 -5.64
CA LEU A 118 5.55 14.68 -4.27
C LEU A 118 6.56 15.58 -3.55
N PHE A 119 6.06 16.54 -2.77
CA PHE A 119 6.91 17.32 -1.87
C PHE A 119 7.15 16.53 -0.58
N ILE A 120 8.33 15.93 -0.43
CA ILE A 120 8.79 15.36 0.84
C ILE A 120 9.15 16.52 1.76
N THR A 121 8.18 17.02 2.53
CA THR A 121 8.41 18.08 3.52
C THR A 121 8.95 17.49 4.82
N ARG A 122 10.17 17.90 5.23
CA ARG A 122 10.73 17.57 6.55
C ARG A 122 9.76 17.99 7.66
N LYS A 123 9.25 17.00 8.40
CA LYS A 123 8.19 17.12 9.42
C LYS A 123 8.61 18.02 10.60
N LYS A 124 8.13 19.26 10.63
CA LYS A 124 7.78 19.96 11.88
C LYS A 124 6.37 20.57 11.82
N ALA A 125 5.99 21.17 10.70
CA ALA A 125 4.66 21.78 10.50
C ALA A 125 3.49 20.78 10.50
N GLY A 126 3.72 19.51 10.14
CA GLY A 126 2.66 18.51 10.00
C GLY A 126 1.92 18.14 11.30
N ARG A 127 2.56 18.31 12.47
CA ARG A 127 1.90 18.04 13.76
C ARG A 127 0.92 19.16 14.11
N VAL A 128 1.33 20.43 13.95
CA VAL A 128 0.50 21.62 14.20
C VAL A 128 -0.70 21.66 13.26
N ILE A 129 -0.47 21.45 11.96
CA ILE A 129 -1.54 21.43 10.95
C ILE A 129 -2.57 20.32 11.24
N ARG A 130 -2.11 19.16 11.73
CA ARG A 130 -3.01 18.04 12.09
C ARG A 130 -3.92 18.40 13.27
N TYR A 131 -3.38 19.01 14.33
CA TYR A 131 -4.19 19.44 15.48
C TYR A 131 -5.15 20.57 15.11
N TYR A 132 -4.71 21.51 14.28
CA TYR A 132 -5.57 22.58 13.75
C TYR A 132 -6.75 22.03 12.94
N ARG A 133 -6.51 21.08 12.02
CA ARG A 133 -7.58 20.42 11.25
C ARG A 133 -8.56 19.65 12.15
N LYS A 134 -8.06 18.97 13.20
CA LYS A 134 -8.92 18.30 14.19
C LYS A 134 -9.81 19.29 14.94
N LEU A 135 -9.27 20.45 15.34
CA LEU A 135 -10.03 21.50 16.03
C LEU A 135 -11.15 22.05 15.13
N ILE A 136 -10.84 22.36 13.86
CA ILE A 136 -11.85 22.84 12.90
C ILE A 136 -12.96 21.81 12.71
N MET A 137 -12.62 20.53 12.53
CA MET A 137 -13.64 19.47 12.41
C MET A 137 -14.51 19.39 13.67
N PHE A 138 -13.91 19.48 14.86
CA PHE A 138 -14.64 19.47 16.12
C PHE A 138 -15.61 20.65 16.24
N CYS A 139 -15.17 21.86 15.86
CA CYS A 139 -16.03 23.04 15.85
C CYS A 139 -17.17 22.90 14.82
N LYS A 140 -16.90 22.38 13.61
CA LYS A 140 -17.92 22.15 12.58
C LYS A 140 -19.00 21.16 12.99
N VAL A 141 -18.65 20.11 13.75
CA VAL A 141 -19.60 19.06 14.17
C VAL A 141 -20.42 19.49 15.39
N ARG A 142 -19.89 20.40 16.23
CA ARG A 142 -20.52 20.79 17.49
C ARG A 142 -21.32 22.09 17.42
N PHE A 143 -21.07 22.91 16.40
CA PHE A 143 -21.69 24.24 16.24
C PHE A 143 -22.28 24.49 14.83
N GLY A 144 -22.42 23.45 14.00
CA GLY A 144 -23.14 23.48 12.72
C GLY A 144 -24.16 22.36 12.68
#